data_AF-A0A937RE71-F1
#
_entry.id   AF-A0A937RE71-F1
#
_cell.length_a   1.000
_cell.length_b   1.000
_cell.length_c   1.000
_cell.angle_alpha   90.00
_cell.angle_beta   90.00
_cell.angle_gamma   90.00
#
_symmetry.space_group_name_H-M   'P 1'
#
loop_
_entity.id
_entity.type
_entity.pdbx_description
1 polymer ?
#
loop_
_entity_poly.entity_id
_entity_poly.type
_entity_poly.pdbx_seq_one_letter_code
_entity_poly.pdbx_strand_id
1 'polypeptide(L)'
;MDENHEETTFGMTGEQISRLLAFALEPTSPSDEDSPELSRTAREALGDLLSQPLPSRLLPSGLRAGGQSVQELLQNPRTPLRVLKAVKEHGKALSRRADHRTESIAATIVYYAAIACARLFHAQMISDQPVERLADVFGTQAKRRWVPAELREVFAKAKVLVQSANR
;
A
#
# COMPACT_ATOMS: atom_id res chain seq x y z
N MET A 1 -17.66 -37.73 -2.87
CA MET A 1 -17.08 -37.15 -1.63
C MET A 1 -16.55 -35.80 -2.03
N ASP A 2 -17.38 -34.81 -1.75
CA ASP A 2 -17.27 -33.43 -2.19
C ASP A 2 -16.19 -32.70 -1.39
N GLU A 3 -15.08 -32.35 -2.04
CA GLU A 3 -14.08 -31.43 -1.51
C GLU A 3 -14.58 -30.00 -1.69
N ASN A 4 -15.32 -29.53 -0.68
CA ASN A 4 -15.78 -28.16 -0.55
C ASN A 4 -14.57 -27.23 -0.35
N HIS A 5 -13.96 -26.80 -1.46
CA HIS A 5 -13.01 -25.71 -1.44
C HIS A 5 -13.77 -24.43 -1.09
N GLU A 6 -13.52 -23.90 0.10
CA GLU A 6 -14.02 -22.61 0.53
C GLU A 6 -13.41 -21.51 -0.35
N GLU A 7 -14.04 -21.27 -1.51
CA GLU A 7 -13.84 -20.08 -2.32
C GLU A 7 -14.27 -18.88 -1.47
N THR A 8 -13.32 -18.32 -0.73
CA THR A 8 -13.52 -17.01 -0.13
C THR A 8 -13.76 -16.01 -1.25
N THR A 9 -14.65 -15.04 -1.00
CA THR A 9 -15.21 -14.00 -1.88
C THR A 9 -14.20 -13.19 -2.73
N PHE A 10 -12.90 -13.49 -2.63
CA PHE A 10 -11.80 -12.84 -3.30
C PHE A 10 -10.94 -13.74 -4.19
N GLY A 11 -11.32 -15.00 -4.46
CA GLY A 11 -10.61 -15.89 -5.40
C GLY A 11 -9.14 -16.12 -5.05
N MET A 12 -8.81 -16.03 -3.76
CA MET A 12 -7.47 -16.26 -3.21
C MET A 12 -7.60 -17.26 -2.07
N THR A 13 -6.68 -18.22 -2.02
CA THR A 13 -6.62 -19.15 -0.88
C THR A 13 -6.10 -18.42 0.35
N GLY A 14 -6.54 -18.82 1.54
CA GLY A 14 -6.10 -18.24 2.81
C GLY A 14 -4.57 -18.27 2.97
N GLU A 15 -3.88 -19.20 2.32
CA GLU A 15 -2.42 -19.28 2.26
C GLU A 15 -1.78 -18.18 1.40
N GLN A 16 -2.38 -17.76 0.29
CA GLN A 16 -1.84 -16.68 -0.54
C GLN A 16 -1.98 -15.32 0.13
N ILE A 17 -3.11 -15.12 0.82
CA ILE A 17 -3.33 -13.96 1.68
C ILE A 17 -2.32 -14.00 2.83
N SER A 18 -2.15 -15.15 3.48
CA SER A 18 -1.14 -15.34 4.52
C SER A 18 0.29 -15.15 4.02
N ARG A 19 0.65 -15.52 2.78
CA ARG A 19 1.97 -15.28 2.20
C ARG A 19 2.22 -13.82 1.83
N LEU A 20 1.26 -13.15 1.21
CA LEU A 20 1.37 -11.71 0.90
C LEU A 20 1.52 -10.88 2.18
N LEU A 21 0.85 -11.33 3.23
CA LEU A 21 0.86 -10.66 4.51
C LEU A 21 2.02 -11.08 5.42
N ALA A 22 2.46 -12.33 5.36
CA ALA A 22 3.73 -12.78 5.94
C ALA A 22 4.87 -12.00 5.28
N PHE A 23 4.78 -11.63 4.00
CA PHE A 23 5.79 -10.78 3.39
C PHE A 23 5.78 -9.31 3.90
N ALA A 24 4.63 -8.82 4.37
CA ALA A 24 4.50 -7.48 4.95
C ALA A 24 4.74 -7.43 6.48
N LEU A 25 4.76 -8.59 7.16
CA LEU A 25 4.81 -8.72 8.63
C LEU A 25 5.91 -9.66 9.15
N GLU A 26 6.45 -10.56 8.32
CA GLU A 26 7.66 -11.28 8.68
C GLU A 26 8.81 -10.30 8.59
N PRO A 27 9.58 -10.12 9.68
CA PRO A 27 10.97 -9.83 9.50
C PRO A 27 11.54 -11.04 8.75
N THR A 28 11.59 -10.96 7.42
CA THR A 28 12.67 -11.67 6.72
C THR A 28 13.91 -11.24 7.48
N SER A 29 14.65 -12.21 8.03
CA SER A 29 15.74 -12.02 9.00
C SER A 29 16.32 -10.62 8.89
N PRO A 30 16.50 -9.86 9.99
CA PRO A 30 16.92 -8.45 9.95
C PRO A 30 18.14 -8.14 9.06
N SER A 31 18.88 -9.17 8.63
CA SER A 31 19.91 -9.11 7.60
C SER A 31 19.45 -8.84 6.15
N ASP A 32 18.23 -9.19 5.71
CA ASP A 32 17.84 -9.13 4.28
C ASP A 32 17.11 -7.84 3.88
N GLU A 33 16.21 -7.30 4.72
CA GLU A 33 15.51 -6.02 4.41
C GLU A 33 16.37 -4.78 4.70
N ASP A 34 17.36 -4.88 5.58
CA ASP A 34 18.38 -3.85 5.81
C ASP A 34 19.59 -3.98 4.87
N SER A 35 19.54 -4.90 3.90
CA SER A 35 20.54 -4.91 2.84
C SER A 35 20.51 -3.56 2.12
N PRO A 36 21.63 -2.82 2.10
CA PRO A 36 21.68 -1.49 1.52
C PRO A 36 21.32 -1.52 0.03
N GLU A 37 21.61 -2.64 -0.65
CA GLU A 37 21.27 -2.85 -2.06
C GLU A 37 19.77 -3.03 -2.27
N LEU A 38 19.11 -3.88 -1.47
CA LEU A 38 17.66 -4.08 -1.55
C LEU A 38 16.91 -2.78 -1.26
N SER A 39 17.32 -2.06 -0.21
CA SER A 39 16.77 -0.75 0.13
C SER A 39 16.97 0.30 -0.97
N ARG A 40 18.12 0.29 -1.66
CA ARG A 40 18.40 1.18 -2.78
C ARG A 40 17.50 0.88 -3.97
N THR A 41 17.46 -0.38 -4.41
CA THR A 41 16.66 -0.78 -5.59
C THR A 41 15.16 -0.63 -5.32
N ALA A 42 14.70 -0.94 -4.10
CA ALA A 42 13.30 -0.70 -3.73
C ALA A 42 12.95 0.80 -3.69
N ARG A 43 13.89 1.65 -3.26
CA ARG A 43 13.72 3.12 -3.31
C ARG A 43 13.64 3.63 -4.74
N GLU A 44 14.50 3.14 -5.63
CA GLU A 44 14.48 3.49 -7.05
C GLU A 44 13.14 3.08 -7.68
N ALA A 45 12.73 1.82 -7.50
CA ALA A 45 11.43 1.33 -7.98
C ALA A 45 10.24 2.12 -7.39
N LEU A 46 10.31 2.51 -6.12
CA LEU A 46 9.28 3.35 -5.50
C LEU A 46 9.26 4.75 -6.10
N GLY A 47 10.43 5.35 -6.35
CA GLY A 47 10.55 6.66 -7.01
C GLY A 47 9.93 6.65 -8.40
N ASP A 48 10.18 5.60 -9.17
CA ASP A 48 9.60 5.41 -10.50
C ASP A 48 8.07 5.28 -10.43
N LEU A 49 7.56 4.42 -9.54
CA LEU A 49 6.12 4.24 -9.34
C LEU A 49 5.42 5.51 -8.87
N LEU A 50 6.03 6.27 -7.98
CA LEU A 50 5.49 7.53 -7.47
C LEU A 50 5.44 8.62 -8.54
N SER A 51 6.40 8.61 -9.47
CA SER A 51 6.48 9.57 -10.58
C SER A 51 5.54 9.23 -11.74
N GLN A 52 5.10 7.97 -11.84
CA GLN A 52 4.18 7.54 -12.90
C GLN A 52 2.77 8.13 -12.71
N PRO A 53 2.10 8.51 -13.81
CA PRO A 53 0.71 8.92 -13.75
C PRO A 53 -0.19 7.71 -13.46
N LEU A 54 -1.28 7.93 -12.73
CA LEU A 54 -2.25 6.86 -12.53
C LEU A 54 -2.91 6.48 -13.87
N PRO A 55 -2.99 5.18 -14.24
CA PRO A 55 -3.59 4.76 -15.49
C PRO A 55 -5.02 5.27 -15.62
N SER A 56 -5.34 5.98 -16.71
CA SER A 56 -6.66 6.59 -16.93
C SER A 56 -7.82 5.60 -16.85
N ARG A 57 -7.60 4.34 -17.24
CA ARG A 57 -8.58 3.24 -17.10
C ARG A 57 -9.00 2.92 -15.67
N LEU A 58 -8.20 3.29 -14.68
CA LEU A 58 -8.49 3.09 -13.26
C LEU A 58 -9.21 4.30 -12.65
N LEU A 59 -9.22 5.44 -13.35
CA LEU A 59 -9.92 6.62 -12.88
C LEU A 59 -11.43 6.47 -13.11
N PRO A 60 -12.26 6.86 -12.15
CA PRO A 60 -13.70 6.89 -12.35
C PRO A 60 -14.07 7.87 -13.47
N SER A 61 -15.10 7.52 -14.25
CA SER A 61 -15.60 8.36 -15.33
C SER A 61 -15.87 9.79 -14.86
N GLY A 62 -15.35 10.78 -15.60
CA GLY A 62 -15.51 12.20 -15.30
C GLY A 62 -14.46 12.83 -14.38
N LEU A 63 -13.53 12.06 -13.82
CA LEU A 63 -12.42 12.62 -13.03
C LEU A 63 -11.23 12.99 -13.91
N ARG A 64 -10.91 14.28 -13.92
CA ARG A 64 -9.65 14.81 -14.48
C ARG A 64 -8.52 14.69 -13.47
N ALA A 65 -8.08 13.46 -13.21
CA ALA A 65 -6.79 13.20 -12.55
C ALA A 65 -5.75 12.68 -13.57
N GLY A 66 -6.11 12.58 -14.85
CA GLY A 66 -5.21 12.16 -15.90
C GLY A 66 -4.01 13.11 -16.01
N GLY A 67 -2.81 12.56 -15.80
CA GLY A 67 -1.56 13.30 -15.86
C GLY A 67 -0.94 13.63 -14.49
N GLN A 68 -1.70 13.50 -13.39
CA GLN A 68 -1.10 13.61 -12.06
C GLN A 68 -0.36 12.32 -11.70
N SER A 69 0.84 12.49 -11.16
CA SER A 69 1.64 11.40 -10.62
C SER A 69 0.96 10.77 -9.39
N VAL A 70 1.26 9.50 -9.13
CA VAL A 70 0.80 8.81 -7.91
C VAL A 70 1.22 9.59 -6.66
N GLN A 71 2.41 10.19 -6.67
CA GLN A 71 2.88 11.04 -5.58
C GLN A 71 1.98 12.24 -5.32
N GLU A 72 1.64 13.01 -6.35
CA GLU A 72 0.77 14.19 -6.21
C GLU A 72 -0.61 13.81 -5.68
N LEU A 73 -1.14 12.66 -6.12
CA LEU A 73 -2.42 12.15 -5.65
C LEU A 73 -2.37 11.75 -4.17
N LEU A 74 -1.29 11.11 -3.73
CA LEU A 74 -1.10 10.70 -2.33
C LEU A 74 -0.81 11.89 -1.39
N GLN A 75 -0.20 12.96 -1.89
CA GLN A 75 0.17 14.11 -1.07
C GLN A 75 -0.91 15.20 -1.00
N ASN A 76 -1.89 15.18 -1.90
CA ASN A 76 -2.95 16.18 -1.94
C ASN A 76 -4.16 15.77 -1.05
N PRO A 77 -4.47 16.51 0.03
CA PRO A 77 -5.60 16.20 0.90
C PRO A 77 -6.96 16.30 0.20
N ARG A 78 -7.04 17.03 -0.92
CA ARG A 78 -8.25 17.16 -1.73
C ARG A 78 -8.43 16.03 -2.74
N THR A 79 -7.48 15.10 -2.84
CA THR A 79 -7.61 13.93 -3.73
C THR A 79 -8.87 13.16 -3.36
N PRO A 80 -9.83 12.98 -4.28
CA PRO A 80 -11.08 12.31 -3.98
C PRO A 80 -10.85 10.87 -3.51
N LEU A 81 -11.66 10.41 -2.56
CA LEU A 81 -11.56 9.04 -2.03
C LEU A 81 -11.61 7.96 -3.14
N ARG A 82 -12.40 8.17 -4.20
CA ARG A 82 -12.48 7.25 -5.33
C ARG A 82 -11.15 7.13 -6.09
N VAL A 83 -10.38 8.21 -6.14
CA VAL A 83 -9.03 8.21 -6.74
C VAL A 83 -8.04 7.48 -5.81
N LEU A 84 -8.11 7.70 -4.50
CA LEU A 84 -7.29 6.93 -3.54
C LEU A 84 -7.60 5.42 -3.60
N LYS A 85 -8.87 5.04 -3.79
CA LYS A 85 -9.23 3.64 -4.06
C LYS A 85 -8.59 3.13 -5.35
N ALA A 86 -8.57 3.92 -6.42
CA ALA A 86 -7.90 3.56 -7.66
C ALA A 86 -6.38 3.39 -7.50
N VAL A 87 -5.71 4.27 -6.75
CA VAL A 87 -4.28 4.14 -6.40
C VAL A 87 -4.04 2.86 -5.60
N LYS A 88 -4.90 2.56 -4.61
CA LYS A 88 -4.84 1.32 -3.83
C LYS A 88 -4.91 0.10 -4.74
N GLU A 89 -5.92 0.02 -5.60
CA GLU A 89 -6.08 -1.11 -6.52
C GLU A 89 -4.93 -1.21 -7.53
N HIS A 90 -4.37 -0.08 -7.96
CA HIS A 90 -3.19 -0.05 -8.81
C HIS A 90 -1.96 -0.67 -8.13
N GLY A 91 -1.63 -0.21 -6.92
CA GLY A 91 -0.50 -0.76 -6.14
C GLY A 91 -0.69 -2.26 -5.83
N LYS A 92 -1.92 -2.66 -5.50
CA LYS A 92 -2.27 -4.08 -5.28
C LYS A 92 -2.07 -4.92 -6.55
N ALA A 93 -2.50 -4.42 -7.71
CA ALA A 93 -2.33 -5.12 -8.98
C ALA A 93 -0.86 -5.22 -9.39
N LEU A 94 -0.07 -4.17 -9.15
CA LEU A 94 1.36 -4.16 -9.43
C LEU A 94 2.13 -5.14 -8.54
N SER A 95 1.88 -5.14 -7.23
CA SER A 95 2.54 -6.06 -6.31
C SER A 95 2.31 -7.54 -6.67
N ARG A 96 1.12 -7.87 -7.20
CA ARG A 96 0.79 -9.24 -7.66
C ARG A 96 1.47 -9.66 -8.95
N ARG A 97 1.84 -8.69 -9.80
CA ARG A 97 2.42 -8.93 -11.12
C ARG A 97 3.92 -8.70 -11.16
N ALA A 98 4.48 -8.15 -10.09
CA ALA A 98 5.90 -7.87 -9.98
C ALA A 98 6.70 -9.17 -10.07
N ASP A 99 7.58 -9.25 -11.05
CA ASP A 99 8.49 -10.38 -11.24
C ASP A 99 9.65 -10.31 -10.22
N HIS A 100 9.93 -9.10 -9.72
CA HIS A 100 11.01 -8.83 -8.78
C HIS A 100 10.52 -8.43 -7.38
N ARG A 101 11.25 -8.91 -6.37
CA ARG A 101 10.97 -8.65 -4.95
C ARG A 101 10.90 -7.14 -4.63
N THR A 102 11.82 -6.35 -5.18
CA THR A 102 11.92 -4.90 -4.93
C THR A 102 10.74 -4.12 -5.51
N GLU A 103 10.27 -4.50 -6.70
CA GLU A 103 9.07 -3.94 -7.32
C GLU A 103 7.82 -4.26 -6.50
N SER A 104 7.72 -5.49 -5.99
CA SER A 104 6.61 -5.89 -5.13
C SER A 104 6.58 -5.09 -3.82
N ILE A 105 7.74 -4.85 -3.20
CA ILE A 105 7.87 -4.00 -2.00
C ILE A 105 7.43 -2.57 -2.33
N ALA A 106 7.93 -1.99 -3.42
CA ALA A 106 7.59 -0.63 -3.81
C ALA A 106 6.08 -0.46 -4.09
N ALA A 107 5.48 -1.38 -4.83
CA ALA A 107 4.04 -1.41 -5.09
C ALA A 107 3.20 -1.61 -3.81
N THR A 108 3.70 -2.40 -2.86
CA THR A 108 3.07 -2.58 -1.54
C THR A 108 3.05 -1.29 -0.73
N ILE A 109 4.13 -0.49 -0.81
CA ILE A 109 4.16 0.83 -0.15
C ILE A 109 3.12 1.77 -0.75
N VAL A 110 2.97 1.80 -2.08
CA VAL A 110 1.93 2.60 -2.74
C VAL A 110 0.53 2.17 -2.31
N TYR A 111 0.28 0.85 -2.24
CA TYR A 111 -0.98 0.29 -1.73
C TYR A 111 -1.30 0.77 -0.32
N TYR A 112 -0.35 0.64 0.62
CA TYR A 112 -0.56 1.06 2.01
C TYR A 112 -0.62 2.59 2.15
N ALA A 113 0.14 3.34 1.35
CA ALA A 113 0.09 4.80 1.35
C ALA A 113 -1.31 5.29 0.97
N ALA A 114 -1.96 4.66 -0.02
CA ALA A 114 -3.33 5.01 -0.40
C ALA A 114 -4.34 4.78 0.74
N ILE A 115 -4.19 3.69 1.51
CA ILE A 115 -5.03 3.40 2.69
C ILE A 115 -4.77 4.44 3.77
N ALA A 116 -3.49 4.74 4.05
CA ALA A 116 -3.11 5.74 5.04
C ALA A 116 -3.65 7.13 4.70
N CYS A 117 -3.58 7.55 3.42
CA CYS A 117 -4.13 8.82 2.94
C CYS A 117 -5.65 8.87 3.04
N ALA A 118 -6.35 7.79 2.69
CA ALA A 118 -7.80 7.73 2.83
C ALA A 118 -8.23 7.91 4.30
N ARG A 119 -7.50 7.27 5.22
CA ARG A 119 -7.74 7.44 6.65
C ARG A 119 -7.41 8.85 7.13
N LEU A 120 -6.28 9.40 6.69
CA LEU A 120 -5.77 10.70 7.15
C LEU A 120 -6.61 11.88 6.63
N PHE A 121 -6.98 11.88 5.34
CA PHE A 121 -7.63 13.03 4.70
C PHE A 121 -9.15 12.95 4.69
N HIS A 122 -9.72 11.73 4.70
CA HIS A 122 -11.16 11.53 4.56
C HIS A 122 -11.78 10.85 5.78
N ALA A 123 -11.00 10.49 6.79
CA ALA A 123 -11.43 9.68 7.93
C ALA A 123 -12.08 8.34 7.53
N GLN A 124 -11.87 7.86 6.29
CA GLN A 124 -12.49 6.65 5.78
C GLN A 124 -11.51 5.49 5.69
N MET A 125 -12.00 4.30 6.02
CA MET A 125 -11.30 3.04 5.79
C MET A 125 -11.64 2.50 4.40
N ILE A 126 -10.61 2.21 3.60
CA ILE A 126 -10.75 1.62 2.25
C ILE A 126 -10.10 0.23 2.16
N SER A 127 -9.86 -0.39 3.30
CA SER A 127 -9.28 -1.73 3.46
C SER A 127 -10.11 -2.51 4.47
N ASP A 128 -10.27 -3.81 4.23
CA ASP A 128 -10.94 -4.75 5.14
C ASP A 128 -9.95 -5.37 6.14
N GLN A 129 -8.69 -4.93 6.16
CA GLN A 129 -7.70 -5.40 7.11
C GLN A 129 -8.03 -4.92 8.54
N PRO A 130 -7.79 -5.76 9.56
CA PRO A 130 -8.02 -5.37 10.95
C PRO A 130 -7.14 -4.18 11.36
N VAL A 131 -7.65 -3.38 12.29
CA VAL A 131 -7.05 -2.10 12.70
C VAL A 131 -5.64 -2.31 13.28
N GLU A 132 -5.47 -3.33 14.10
CA GLU A 132 -4.20 -3.68 14.75
C GLU A 132 -3.13 -3.93 13.70
N ARG A 133 -3.49 -4.71 12.67
CA ARG A 133 -2.60 -5.02 11.56
C ARG A 133 -2.20 -3.77 10.78
N LEU A 134 -3.14 -2.87 10.51
CA LEU A 134 -2.83 -1.63 9.81
C LEU A 134 -1.93 -0.71 10.65
N ALA A 135 -2.15 -0.65 11.96
CA ALA A 135 -1.31 0.11 12.87
C ALA A 135 0.14 -0.40 12.88
N ASP A 136 0.31 -1.73 12.85
CA ASP A 136 1.63 -2.36 12.78
C ASP A 136 2.32 -2.07 11.45
N VAL A 137 1.63 -2.29 10.33
CA VAL A 137 2.19 -2.01 8.99
C VAL A 137 2.58 -0.54 8.86
N PHE A 138 1.70 0.40 9.22
CA PHE A 138 2.02 1.83 9.18
C PHE A 138 3.20 2.17 10.10
N GLY A 139 3.27 1.56 11.29
CA GLY A 139 4.39 1.72 12.19
C GLY A 139 5.72 1.24 11.61
N THR A 140 5.73 0.10 10.92
CA THR A 140 6.91 -0.44 10.25
C THR A 140 7.34 0.45 9.09
N GLN A 141 6.41 0.83 8.20
CA GLN A 141 6.73 1.67 7.04
C GLN A 141 7.22 3.07 7.43
N ALA A 142 6.68 3.67 8.50
CA ALA A 142 7.14 4.96 9.01
C ALA A 142 8.61 4.97 9.47
N LYS A 143 9.17 3.80 9.82
CA LYS A 143 10.56 3.66 10.30
C LYS A 143 11.56 3.37 9.18
N ARG A 144 11.12 2.95 7.99
CA ARG A 144 12.00 2.57 6.87
C ARG A 144 12.66 3.79 6.23
N ARG A 145 13.93 4.06 6.54
CA ARG A 145 14.64 5.29 6.12
C ARG A 145 14.69 5.53 4.61
N TRP A 146 14.60 4.49 3.80
CA TRP A 146 14.63 4.60 2.35
C TRP A 146 13.29 5.04 1.75
N VAL A 147 12.18 4.96 2.52
CA VAL A 147 10.88 5.49 2.14
C VAL A 147 10.90 7.04 2.24
N PRO A 148 10.34 7.76 1.24
CA PRO A 148 10.24 9.21 1.26
C PRO A 148 9.68 9.75 2.58
N ALA A 149 10.24 10.86 3.05
CA ALA A 149 9.92 11.41 4.38
C ALA A 149 8.43 11.74 4.52
N GLU A 150 7.83 12.24 3.45
CA GLU A 150 6.43 12.63 3.36
C GLU A 150 5.52 11.41 3.55
N LEU A 151 5.86 10.28 2.93
CA LEU A 151 5.11 9.03 3.11
C LEU A 151 5.30 8.46 4.51
N ARG A 152 6.52 8.54 5.07
CA ARG A 152 6.76 8.13 6.46
C ARG A 152 5.92 8.93 7.45
N GLU A 153 5.77 10.24 7.22
CA GLU A 153 4.91 11.10 8.03
C GLU A 153 3.42 10.72 7.88
N VAL A 154 2.95 10.45 6.66
CA VAL A 154 1.59 9.95 6.40
C VAL A 154 1.34 8.66 7.17
N PHE A 155 2.27 7.69 7.13
CA PHE A 155 2.14 6.45 7.87
C PHE A 155 2.12 6.67 9.38
N ALA A 156 3.01 7.50 9.91
CA ALA A 156 3.04 7.81 11.33
C ALA A 156 1.72 8.42 11.83
N LYS A 157 1.16 9.39 11.08
CA LYS A 157 -0.13 10.02 11.40
C LYS A 157 -1.29 9.02 11.27
N ALA A 158 -1.32 8.25 10.19
CA ALA A 158 -2.38 7.26 9.96
C ALA A 158 -2.40 6.18 11.05
N LYS A 159 -1.22 5.74 11.54
CA LYS A 159 -1.12 4.82 12.69
C LYS A 159 -1.86 5.34 13.92
N VAL A 160 -1.60 6.60 14.30
CA VAL A 160 -2.27 7.21 15.47
C VAL A 160 -3.80 7.23 15.25
N LEU A 161 -4.25 7.60 14.05
CA LEU A 161 -5.68 7.71 13.72
C LEU A 161 -6.41 6.36 13.67
N VAL A 162 -5.75 5.27 13.25
CA VAL A 162 -6.40 3.95 13.29
C VAL A 162 -6.46 3.41 14.72
N GLN A 163 -5.43 3.65 15.54
CA GLN A 163 -5.42 3.23 16.94
C GLN A 163 -6.41 4.00 17.81
N SER A 164 -6.62 5.29 17.54
CA SER A 164 -7.53 6.14 18.32
C SER A 164 -9.01 5.89 18.04
N ALA A 165 -9.36 5.27 16.91
CA ALA A 165 -10.76 4.99 16.56
C ALA A 165 -11.26 3.62 17.01
N ASN A 166 -10.40 2.84 17.68
CA ASN A 166 -10.73 1.55 18.29
C ASN A 166 -10.87 1.66 19.82
N ARG A 167 -10.92 2.89 20.35
CA ARG A 167 -11.20 3.22 21.76
C ARG A 167 -12.55 3.89 21.85
#